data_AF-A0A538TAU2-F1
#
_entry.id   AF-A0A538TAU2-F1
#
_cell.length_a   1.000
_cell.length_b   1.000
_cell.length_c   1.000
_cell.angle_alpha   90.00
_cell.angle_beta   90.00
_cell.angle_gamma   90.00
#
_symmetry.space_group_name_H-M   'P 1'
#
loop_
_entity.id
_entity.type
_entity.pdbx_description
1 polymer ?
#
loop_
_entity_poly.entity_id
_entity_poly.type
_entity_poly.pdbx_seq_one_letter_code
_entity_poly.pdbx_strand_id
1 'polypeptide(L)'
;MRLPIRIGILVAFLLFIASAALATPPQPTYGTANVDGNPGEWNLVNDFFSLMYRAGNPSKPVESRAYLRYDCSTQTMYVLVLMEPNSVGYIDPNMQTAWVAINAQNNKVVTENSGDDGIPPDFEWVGQGYDGDPQHVRGYEASFTIAPGSYNIIFHIDVIDSSGGQTSASPGFPGTGPPLVIDCSTGVQKSSWGVLKLIYR
;
A
#
# COMPACT_ATOMS: atom_id res chain seq x y z
N MET A 1 54.15 54.69 20.48
CA MET A 1 52.70 54.51 20.74
C MET A 1 52.16 53.50 19.72
N ARG A 2 51.73 52.33 20.22
CA ARG A 2 50.80 51.32 19.64
C ARG A 2 51.20 50.52 18.36
N LEU A 3 51.52 49.23 18.58
CA LEU A 3 51.47 48.14 17.59
C LEU A 3 50.02 47.82 17.17
N PRO A 4 49.74 47.45 15.91
CA PRO A 4 48.49 46.79 15.55
C PRO A 4 48.64 45.26 15.62
N ILE A 5 47.87 44.63 16.51
CA ILE A 5 47.67 43.19 16.62
C ILE A 5 46.78 42.74 15.45
N ARG A 6 47.27 41.81 14.63
CA ARG A 6 46.46 41.13 13.59
C ARG A 6 45.77 39.92 14.22
N ILE A 7 44.46 40.02 14.41
CA ILE A 7 43.61 38.91 14.86
C ILE A 7 43.33 38.03 13.64
N GLY A 8 43.92 36.84 13.62
CA GLY A 8 43.59 35.80 12.65
C GLY A 8 42.25 35.16 13.03
N ILE A 9 41.27 35.23 12.12
CA ILE A 9 40.00 34.52 12.28
C ILE A 9 40.20 33.07 11.82
N LEU A 10 40.21 32.14 12.77
CA LEU A 10 40.07 30.71 12.50
C LEU A 10 38.59 30.42 12.25
N VAL A 11 38.22 30.07 11.02
CA VAL A 11 36.89 29.57 10.69
C VAL A 11 36.89 28.05 10.85
N ALA A 12 36.32 27.55 11.94
CA ALA A 12 36.10 26.13 12.15
C ALA A 12 34.86 25.68 11.34
N PHE A 13 35.08 24.97 10.24
CA PHE A 13 34.03 24.29 9.48
C PHE A 13 33.55 23.05 10.27
N LEU A 14 32.43 23.17 10.98
CA LEU A 14 31.72 22.00 11.51
C LEU A 14 30.96 21.32 10.35
N LEU A 15 31.48 20.18 9.89
CA LEU A 15 30.74 19.24 9.05
C LEU A 15 29.71 18.51 9.93
N PHE A 16 28.46 18.97 9.90
CA PHE A 16 27.32 18.17 10.36
C PHE A 16 27.10 17.04 9.36
N ILE A 17 27.66 15.86 9.65
CA ILE A 17 27.31 14.64 8.94
C ILE A 17 25.95 14.20 9.49
N ALA A 18 24.87 14.65 8.86
CA ALA A 18 23.54 14.12 9.13
C ALA A 18 23.51 12.67 8.62
N SER A 19 23.62 11.70 9.53
CA SER A 19 23.31 10.31 9.21
C SER A 19 21.83 10.22 8.87
N ALA A 20 21.52 10.11 7.58
CA ALA A 20 20.20 9.69 7.14
C ALA A 20 20.01 8.25 7.60
N ALA A 21 19.28 8.05 8.70
CA ALA A 21 18.79 6.73 9.06
C ALA A 21 17.90 6.24 7.90
N LEU A 22 18.25 5.11 7.29
CA LEU A 22 17.39 4.47 6.31
C LEU A 22 16.14 4.02 7.05
N ALA A 23 14.99 4.62 6.69
CA ALA A 23 13.70 4.18 7.21
C ALA A 23 13.50 2.71 6.79
N THR A 24 13.15 1.85 7.75
CA THR A 24 12.72 0.49 7.44
C THR A 24 11.49 0.55 6.55
N PRO A 25 11.42 -0.23 5.45
CA PRO A 25 10.22 -0.27 4.63
C PRO A 25 8.97 -0.58 5.45
N PRO A 26 7.81 -0.01 5.07
CA PRO A 26 6.56 -0.28 5.78
C PRO A 26 6.19 -1.77 5.70
N GLN A 27 5.63 -2.27 6.81
CA GLN A 27 5.04 -3.60 6.92
C GLN A 27 3.51 -3.47 6.94
N PRO A 28 2.76 -4.49 6.48
CA PRO A 28 1.31 -4.53 6.67
C PRO A 28 0.98 -4.73 8.15
N THR A 29 -0.27 -4.48 8.54
CA THR A 29 -0.77 -5.03 9.81
C THR A 29 -1.00 -6.54 9.64
N TYR A 30 -0.82 -7.29 10.72
CA TYR A 30 -0.97 -8.75 10.67
C TYR A 30 -2.36 -9.17 11.13
N GLY A 31 -3.08 -9.88 10.27
CA GLY A 31 -4.48 -10.25 10.45
C GLY A 31 -5.14 -10.59 9.12
N THR A 32 -6.44 -10.84 9.18
CA THR A 32 -7.28 -11.17 8.02
C THR A 32 -8.20 -10.02 7.64
N ALA A 33 -8.72 -10.08 6.43
CA ALA A 33 -9.87 -9.32 5.97
C ALA A 33 -10.81 -10.23 5.16
N ASN A 34 -12.07 -9.83 5.02
CA ASN A 34 -13.00 -10.37 4.04
C ASN A 34 -12.95 -9.45 2.81
N VAL A 35 -12.98 -10.04 1.61
CA VAL A 35 -13.13 -9.28 0.36
C VAL A 35 -14.61 -9.33 0.04
N ASP A 36 -15.37 -8.32 0.46
CA ASP A 36 -16.84 -8.32 0.35
C ASP A 36 -17.41 -6.95 -0.08
N GLY A 37 -16.52 -6.01 -0.43
CA GLY A 37 -16.87 -4.65 -0.83
C GLY A 37 -17.27 -3.76 0.35
N ASN A 38 -17.11 -4.22 1.59
CA ASN A 38 -17.47 -3.47 2.79
C ASN A 38 -16.22 -3.12 3.63
N PRO A 39 -15.72 -1.87 3.53
CA PRO A 39 -14.49 -1.46 4.21
C PRO A 39 -14.65 -1.31 5.73
N GLY A 40 -15.82 -1.60 6.31
CA GLY A 40 -16.15 -1.35 7.71
C GLY A 40 -15.30 -2.11 8.73
N GLU A 41 -14.69 -3.24 8.35
CA GLU A 41 -13.80 -3.99 9.23
C GLU A 41 -12.35 -3.46 9.25
N TRP A 42 -11.99 -2.57 8.33
CA TRP A 42 -10.64 -2.03 8.21
C TRP A 42 -10.37 -0.95 9.26
N ASN A 43 -9.18 -0.96 9.83
CA ASN A 43 -8.71 0.10 10.70
C ASN A 43 -7.92 1.10 9.86
N LEU A 44 -8.58 2.14 9.37
CA LEU A 44 -7.99 3.11 8.43
C LEU A 44 -6.82 3.92 9.01
N VAL A 45 -6.54 3.81 10.31
CA VAL A 45 -5.34 4.40 10.93
C VAL A 45 -4.18 3.41 10.90
N ASN A 46 -4.42 2.18 11.35
CA ASN A 46 -3.35 1.19 11.51
C ASN A 46 -3.02 0.44 10.22
N ASP A 47 -4.04 0.15 9.40
CA ASP A 47 -3.88 -0.62 8.17
C ASP A 47 -3.37 0.24 7.01
N PHE A 48 -3.27 1.57 7.20
CA PHE A 48 -2.82 2.50 6.17
C PHE A 48 -1.39 2.19 5.70
N PHE A 49 -1.21 2.10 4.39
CA PHE A 49 0.08 1.79 3.79
C PHE A 49 0.59 2.92 2.88
N SER A 50 -0.23 3.40 1.94
CA SER A 50 0.21 4.41 0.98
C SER A 50 -0.91 5.35 0.55
N LEU A 51 -0.57 6.62 0.33
CA LEU A 51 -1.37 7.50 -0.52
C LEU A 51 -1.27 7.02 -1.97
N MET A 52 -2.31 7.24 -2.75
CA MET A 52 -2.32 7.02 -4.19
C MET A 52 -2.65 8.34 -4.89
N TYR A 53 -1.85 8.65 -5.90
CA TYR A 53 -1.86 9.95 -6.56
C TYR A 53 -2.27 9.79 -8.00
N ARG A 54 -2.74 10.89 -8.58
CA ARG A 54 -2.98 10.94 -10.01
C ARG A 54 -1.71 10.58 -10.78
N ALA A 55 -1.81 9.59 -11.67
CA ALA A 55 -0.70 9.00 -12.43
C ALA A 55 0.49 8.53 -11.56
N GLY A 56 0.26 8.20 -10.29
CA GLY A 56 1.31 7.79 -9.35
C GLY A 56 2.32 8.88 -8.98
N ASN A 57 2.01 10.16 -9.25
CA ASN A 57 2.92 11.27 -9.05
C ASN A 57 2.60 12.04 -7.75
N PRO A 58 3.48 12.02 -6.73
CA PRO A 58 3.25 12.71 -5.45
C PRO A 58 3.04 14.24 -5.52
N SER A 59 3.35 14.89 -6.66
CA SER A 59 3.06 16.31 -6.85
C SER A 59 1.68 16.59 -7.47
N LYS A 60 0.89 15.56 -7.75
CA LYS A 60 -0.50 15.65 -8.22
C LYS A 60 -1.48 15.37 -7.07
N PRO A 61 -2.81 15.58 -7.26
CA PRO A 61 -3.80 15.27 -6.23
C PRO A 61 -3.71 13.82 -5.74
N VAL A 62 -3.98 13.64 -4.45
CA VAL A 62 -4.30 12.33 -3.86
C VAL A 62 -5.71 11.99 -4.29
N GLU A 63 -5.87 10.81 -4.89
CA GLU A 63 -7.16 10.35 -5.41
C GLU A 63 -7.71 9.20 -4.55
N SER A 64 -6.82 8.43 -3.91
CA SER A 64 -7.19 7.32 -3.06
C SER A 64 -6.10 6.96 -2.05
N ARG A 65 -6.40 6.02 -1.16
CA ARG A 65 -5.47 5.48 -0.17
C ARG A 65 -5.51 3.96 -0.22
N ALA A 66 -4.34 3.34 -0.06
CA ALA A 66 -4.18 1.90 0.04
C ALA A 66 -3.91 1.48 1.49
N TYR A 67 -4.53 0.38 1.89
CA TYR A 67 -4.46 -0.22 3.21
C TYR A 67 -4.13 -1.71 3.05
N LEU A 68 -3.32 -2.26 3.94
CA LEU A 68 -2.83 -3.64 3.86
C LEU A 68 -3.04 -4.39 5.17
N ARG A 69 -3.49 -5.64 5.05
CA ARG A 69 -3.41 -6.67 6.09
C ARG A 69 -2.75 -7.91 5.52
N TYR A 70 -2.07 -8.67 6.36
CA TYR A 70 -1.43 -9.90 5.93
C TYR A 70 -1.62 -11.05 6.93
N ASP A 71 -2.08 -12.19 6.44
CA ASP A 71 -2.21 -13.42 7.20
C ASP A 71 -1.01 -14.35 6.96
N CYS A 72 -0.17 -14.48 7.99
CA CYS A 72 1.00 -15.35 7.98
C CYS A 72 0.66 -16.84 7.86
N SER A 73 -0.53 -17.27 8.28
CA SER A 73 -0.91 -18.68 8.28
C SER A 73 -1.25 -19.18 6.88
N THR A 74 -1.97 -18.37 6.11
CA THR A 74 -2.38 -18.68 4.74
C THR A 74 -1.47 -18.05 3.68
N GLN A 75 -0.56 -17.16 4.09
CA GLN A 75 0.27 -16.34 3.19
C GLN A 75 -0.57 -15.49 2.23
N THR A 76 -1.61 -14.87 2.80
CA THR A 76 -2.57 -14.05 2.05
C THR A 76 -2.37 -12.58 2.38
N MET A 77 -2.13 -11.77 1.35
CA MET A 77 -2.22 -10.33 1.43
C MET A 77 -3.66 -9.91 1.14
N TYR A 78 -4.18 -9.02 1.98
CA TYR A 78 -5.43 -8.33 1.77
C TYR A 78 -5.16 -6.86 1.51
N VAL A 79 -5.89 -6.30 0.56
CA VAL A 79 -5.77 -4.92 0.10
C VAL A 79 -7.13 -4.27 0.17
N LEU A 80 -7.17 -3.07 0.73
CA LEU A 80 -8.27 -2.14 0.52
C LEU A 80 -7.71 -0.90 -0.17
N VAL A 81 -8.38 -0.44 -1.22
CA VAL A 81 -8.18 0.89 -1.80
C VAL A 81 -9.46 1.68 -1.62
N LEU A 82 -9.38 2.87 -1.02
CA LEU A 82 -10.53 3.77 -0.83
C LEU A 82 -10.28 5.12 -1.48
N MET A 83 -11.29 5.63 -2.18
CA MET A 83 -11.26 6.96 -2.79
C MET A 83 -11.20 8.06 -1.72
N GLU A 84 -10.54 9.17 -2.05
CA GLU A 84 -10.72 10.41 -1.30
C GLU A 84 -12.16 10.94 -1.48
N PRO A 85 -12.71 11.72 -0.53
CA PRO A 85 -14.11 12.17 -0.58
C PRO A 85 -14.53 12.89 -1.86
N ASN A 86 -13.58 13.55 -2.55
CA ASN A 86 -13.82 14.32 -3.77
C ASN A 86 -13.42 13.59 -5.05
N SER A 87 -12.97 12.33 -4.95
CA SER A 87 -12.56 11.51 -6.08
C SER A 87 -13.62 10.46 -6.37
N VAL A 88 -13.80 10.17 -7.66
CA VAL A 88 -14.76 9.16 -8.14
C VAL A 88 -13.97 8.07 -8.82
N GLY A 89 -13.95 6.87 -8.24
CA GLY A 89 -13.40 5.70 -8.90
C GLY A 89 -14.28 5.32 -10.08
N TYR A 90 -13.67 4.88 -11.16
CA TYR A 90 -14.34 4.54 -12.41
C TYR A 90 -14.14 3.06 -12.72
N ILE A 91 -15.10 2.43 -13.38
CA ILE A 91 -14.99 1.10 -13.97
C ILE A 91 -15.03 1.26 -15.48
N ASP A 92 -13.90 1.06 -16.14
CA ASP A 92 -13.82 1.01 -17.60
C ASP A 92 -14.62 -0.19 -18.14
N PRO A 93 -15.39 -0.01 -19.22
CA PRO A 93 -16.17 -1.11 -19.81
C PRO A 93 -15.35 -2.33 -20.25
N ASN A 94 -14.04 -2.20 -20.49
CA ASN A 94 -13.15 -3.31 -20.84
C ASN A 94 -12.53 -4.00 -19.62
N MET A 95 -12.95 -3.60 -18.42
CA MET A 95 -12.51 -4.18 -17.15
C MET A 95 -10.97 -4.23 -16.99
N GLN A 96 -10.30 -3.09 -17.20
CA GLN A 96 -8.84 -2.94 -17.03
C GLN A 96 -8.44 -1.98 -15.89
N THR A 97 -9.39 -1.67 -15.01
CA THR A 97 -9.37 -0.46 -14.22
C THR A 97 -8.62 -0.59 -12.92
N ALA A 98 -8.93 -1.63 -12.14
CA ALA A 98 -8.36 -1.88 -10.82
C ALA A 98 -7.54 -3.17 -10.81
N TRP A 99 -6.38 -3.08 -10.17
CA TRP A 99 -5.45 -4.21 -10.02
C TRP A 99 -4.38 -3.92 -8.97
N VAL A 100 -3.76 -4.98 -8.49
CA VAL A 100 -2.54 -4.93 -7.68
C VAL A 100 -1.43 -5.69 -8.41
N ALA A 101 -0.22 -5.15 -8.42
CA ALA A 101 0.94 -5.77 -9.05
C ALA A 101 2.15 -5.81 -8.10
N ILE A 102 3.02 -6.80 -8.31
CA ILE A 102 4.22 -7.00 -7.50
C ILE A 102 5.49 -6.84 -8.35
N ASN A 103 6.40 -6.00 -7.88
CA ASN A 103 7.69 -5.59 -8.43
C ASN A 103 7.64 -4.81 -9.75
N ALA A 104 6.64 -5.07 -10.61
CA ALA A 104 6.44 -4.39 -11.87
C ALA A 104 4.97 -4.44 -12.30
N GLN A 105 4.51 -3.42 -13.03
CA GLN A 105 3.12 -3.30 -13.48
C GLN A 105 2.61 -4.51 -14.28
N ASN A 106 3.46 -5.18 -15.04
CA ASN A 106 3.09 -6.35 -15.84
C ASN A 106 2.89 -7.63 -15.00
N ASN A 107 3.27 -7.61 -13.72
CA ASN A 107 3.10 -8.72 -12.78
C ASN A 107 1.86 -8.48 -11.90
N LYS A 108 0.70 -8.31 -12.53
CA LYS A 108 -0.58 -8.19 -11.82
C LYS A 108 -0.87 -9.51 -11.10
N VAL A 109 -1.14 -9.44 -9.80
CA VAL A 109 -1.43 -10.60 -8.93
C VAL A 109 -2.91 -10.74 -8.63
N VAL A 110 -3.67 -9.65 -8.74
CA VAL A 110 -5.13 -9.61 -8.67
C VAL A 110 -5.63 -8.47 -9.53
N THR A 111 -6.79 -8.66 -10.16
CA THR A 111 -7.47 -7.67 -11.01
C THR A 111 -8.96 -7.70 -10.74
N GLU A 112 -9.70 -6.69 -11.20
CA GLU A 112 -11.16 -6.71 -11.10
C GLU A 112 -11.88 -7.87 -11.81
N ASN A 113 -11.17 -8.60 -12.70
CA ASN A 113 -11.70 -9.81 -13.32
C ASN A 113 -11.48 -11.08 -12.48
N SER A 114 -10.81 -10.98 -11.32
CA SER A 114 -10.60 -12.12 -10.42
C SER A 114 -11.92 -12.63 -9.86
N GLY A 115 -12.90 -11.75 -9.65
CA GLY A 115 -14.20 -12.07 -9.05
C GLY A 115 -14.14 -12.20 -7.53
N ASP A 116 -15.31 -12.30 -6.91
CA ASP A 116 -15.52 -12.56 -5.48
C ASP A 116 -16.02 -14.00 -5.31
N ASP A 117 -15.10 -14.92 -5.03
CA ASP A 117 -15.41 -16.33 -4.72
C ASP A 117 -14.86 -16.80 -3.36
N GLY A 118 -14.24 -15.88 -2.60
CA GLY A 118 -13.63 -16.14 -1.30
C GLY A 118 -12.29 -16.87 -1.38
N ILE A 119 -11.70 -17.05 -2.56
CA ILE A 119 -10.41 -17.73 -2.77
C ILE A 119 -9.42 -16.78 -3.45
N PRO A 120 -8.28 -16.45 -2.82
CA PRO A 120 -7.28 -15.61 -3.46
C PRO A 120 -6.74 -16.20 -4.79
N PRO A 121 -6.62 -15.41 -5.88
CA PRO A 121 -6.91 -13.99 -5.95
C PRO A 121 -8.42 -13.69 -6.00
N ASP A 122 -8.85 -12.78 -5.14
CA ASP A 122 -10.24 -12.44 -4.89
C ASP A 122 -10.41 -10.92 -4.98
N PHE A 123 -11.53 -10.42 -5.49
CA PHE A 123 -11.74 -8.99 -5.72
C PHE A 123 -13.22 -8.63 -5.61
N GLU A 124 -13.52 -7.54 -4.88
CA GLU A 124 -14.86 -6.97 -4.81
C GLU A 124 -14.83 -5.43 -4.81
N TRP A 125 -15.81 -4.81 -5.45
CA TRP A 125 -15.91 -3.36 -5.53
C TRP A 125 -16.48 -2.77 -4.25
N VAL A 126 -15.88 -1.69 -3.77
CA VAL A 126 -16.44 -0.94 -2.65
C VAL A 126 -17.41 0.10 -3.18
N GLY A 127 -18.68 -0.02 -2.81
CA GLY A 127 -19.71 0.98 -3.08
C GLY A 127 -19.97 1.22 -4.57
N GLN A 128 -19.96 0.18 -5.40
CA GLN A 128 -20.34 0.33 -6.80
C GLN A 128 -21.75 0.92 -6.95
N GLY A 129 -21.91 1.90 -7.83
CA GLY A 129 -23.21 2.53 -8.07
C GLY A 129 -23.70 3.46 -6.96
N TYR A 130 -22.83 3.88 -6.02
CA TYR A 130 -23.24 4.66 -4.85
C TYR A 130 -23.97 5.99 -5.19
N ASP A 131 -23.78 6.54 -6.39
CA ASP A 131 -24.43 7.76 -6.90
C ASP A 131 -25.43 7.51 -8.04
N GLY A 132 -25.76 6.24 -8.30
CA GLY A 132 -26.68 5.85 -9.38
C GLY A 132 -26.01 5.57 -10.72
N ASP A 133 -24.70 5.80 -10.87
CA ASP A 133 -23.94 5.35 -12.04
C ASP A 133 -23.22 4.02 -11.74
N PRO A 134 -23.56 2.91 -12.43
CA PRO A 134 -22.96 1.60 -12.17
C PRO A 134 -21.45 1.53 -12.48
N GLN A 135 -20.89 2.52 -13.17
CA GLN A 135 -19.45 2.63 -13.43
C GLN A 135 -18.71 3.38 -12.32
N HIS A 136 -19.39 3.97 -11.34
CA HIS A 136 -18.76 4.68 -10.24
C HIS A 136 -18.57 3.78 -9.02
N VAL A 137 -17.40 3.88 -8.39
CA VAL A 137 -17.04 3.13 -7.18
C VAL A 137 -16.38 4.02 -6.14
N ARG A 138 -16.35 3.53 -4.90
CA ARG A 138 -15.65 4.14 -3.76
C ARG A 138 -14.32 3.48 -3.44
N GLY A 139 -13.93 2.46 -4.20
CA GLY A 139 -12.72 1.70 -3.95
C GLY A 139 -12.86 0.25 -4.38
N TYR A 140 -11.95 -0.59 -3.91
CA TYR A 140 -12.05 -2.04 -4.03
C TYR A 140 -11.37 -2.72 -2.85
N GLU A 141 -11.81 -3.94 -2.56
CA GLU A 141 -11.09 -4.90 -1.75
C GLU A 141 -10.52 -5.98 -2.65
N ALA A 142 -9.36 -6.52 -2.25
CA ALA A 142 -8.74 -7.60 -2.98
C ALA A 142 -7.89 -8.48 -2.06
N SER A 143 -7.68 -9.72 -2.47
CA SER A 143 -6.71 -10.61 -1.84
C SER A 143 -5.87 -11.35 -2.88
N PHE A 144 -4.67 -11.78 -2.48
CA PHE A 144 -3.79 -12.65 -3.28
C PHE A 144 -2.78 -13.37 -2.39
N THR A 145 -2.27 -14.51 -2.86
CA THR A 145 -1.21 -15.24 -2.16
C THR A 145 0.16 -14.65 -2.43
N ILE A 146 0.97 -14.47 -1.38
CA ILE A 146 2.35 -14.00 -1.48
C ILE A 146 3.14 -14.48 -0.27
N ALA A 147 4.33 -15.03 -0.50
CA ALA A 147 5.20 -15.48 0.59
C ALA A 147 5.78 -14.28 1.38
N PRO A 148 6.20 -14.49 2.64
CA PRO A 148 7.00 -13.49 3.36
C PRO A 148 8.27 -13.12 2.58
N GLY A 149 8.64 -11.85 2.57
CA GLY A 149 9.73 -11.35 1.75
C GLY A 149 9.75 -9.83 1.61
N SER A 150 10.65 -9.34 0.77
CA SER A 150 10.75 -7.93 0.39
C SER A 150 10.29 -7.74 -1.04
N TYR A 151 9.37 -6.80 -1.22
CA TYR A 151 8.67 -6.56 -2.47
C TYR A 151 8.50 -5.06 -2.71
N ASN A 152 7.97 -4.79 -3.88
CA ASN A 152 7.63 -3.49 -4.39
C ASN A 152 6.17 -3.60 -4.87
N ILE A 153 5.22 -2.98 -4.17
CA ILE A 153 3.78 -3.21 -4.43
C ILE A 153 3.18 -2.01 -5.15
N ILE A 154 2.36 -2.27 -6.17
CA ILE A 154 1.70 -1.25 -6.97
C ILE A 154 0.19 -1.43 -6.85
N PHE A 155 -0.49 -0.36 -6.46
CA PHE A 155 -1.96 -0.28 -6.46
C PHE A 155 -2.40 0.60 -7.62
N HIS A 156 -3.53 0.25 -8.25
CA HIS A 156 -4.09 1.00 -9.36
C HIS A 156 -5.61 0.93 -9.35
N ILE A 157 -6.23 2.05 -9.70
CA ILE A 157 -7.65 2.19 -10.05
C ILE A 157 -7.81 3.44 -10.93
N ASP A 158 -8.64 3.41 -11.96
CA ASP A 158 -8.96 4.65 -12.68
C ASP A 158 -9.95 5.49 -11.88
N VAL A 159 -9.82 6.79 -12.05
CA VAL A 159 -10.73 7.80 -11.51
C VAL A 159 -11.24 8.65 -12.66
N ILE A 160 -12.40 9.28 -12.49
CA ILE A 160 -12.99 10.15 -13.52
C ILE A 160 -13.14 11.57 -12.99
N ASP A 161 -12.86 12.54 -13.86
CA ASP A 161 -13.18 13.94 -13.61
C ASP A 161 -13.73 14.63 -14.87
N SER A 162 -13.93 15.96 -14.79
CA SER A 162 -14.45 16.76 -15.92
C SER A 162 -13.63 16.69 -17.22
N SER A 163 -12.39 16.22 -17.15
CA SER A 163 -11.49 16.04 -18.30
C SER A 163 -11.50 14.60 -18.87
N GLY A 164 -12.22 13.68 -18.24
CA GLY A 164 -12.32 12.28 -18.63
C GLY A 164 -11.61 11.32 -17.65
N GLY A 165 -11.33 10.10 -18.11
CA GLY A 165 -10.63 9.08 -17.34
C GLY A 165 -9.20 9.49 -16.98
N GLN A 166 -8.81 9.22 -15.74
CA GLN A 166 -7.52 9.45 -15.13
C GLN A 166 -7.09 8.20 -14.36
N THR A 167 -5.85 8.15 -13.93
CA THR A 167 -5.34 7.04 -13.11
C THR A 167 -5.10 7.50 -11.68
N SER A 168 -5.53 6.74 -10.69
CA SER A 168 -4.97 6.78 -9.33
C SER A 168 -4.02 5.59 -9.13
N ALA A 169 -2.77 5.87 -8.76
CA ALA A 169 -1.79 4.82 -8.54
C ALA A 169 -0.86 5.14 -7.37
N SER A 170 -0.25 4.11 -6.80
CA SER A 170 0.79 4.28 -5.78
C SER A 170 2.02 5.03 -6.33
N PRO A 171 2.79 5.74 -5.48
CA PRO A 171 4.03 6.40 -5.87
C PRO A 171 4.98 5.48 -6.61
N GLY A 172 5.62 6.00 -7.65
CA GLY A 172 6.58 5.24 -8.45
C GLY A 172 5.97 4.40 -9.57
N PHE A 173 4.65 4.40 -9.76
CA PHE A 173 4.02 3.94 -10.99
C PHE A 173 4.49 4.76 -12.21
N PRO A 174 4.70 4.17 -13.40
CA PRO A 174 4.58 2.74 -13.76
C PRO A 174 5.82 1.88 -13.45
N GLY A 175 6.78 2.41 -12.68
CA GLY A 175 7.98 1.72 -12.22
C GLY A 175 7.70 0.71 -11.09
N THR A 176 8.41 0.83 -9.97
CA THR A 176 8.49 -0.24 -8.96
C THR A 176 7.53 -0.07 -7.77
N GLY A 177 6.70 0.96 -7.68
CA GLY A 177 5.81 1.14 -6.52
C GLY A 177 6.54 1.37 -5.18
N PRO A 178 5.82 1.64 -4.07
CA PRO A 178 6.38 1.67 -2.72
C PRO A 178 6.95 0.31 -2.26
N PRO A 179 8.04 0.31 -1.47
CA PRO A 179 8.60 -0.92 -0.92
C PRO A 179 7.70 -1.50 0.17
N LEU A 180 7.63 -2.82 0.24
CA LEU A 180 6.83 -3.60 1.18
C LEU A 180 7.72 -4.70 1.78
N VAL A 181 7.72 -4.83 3.10
CA VAL A 181 8.34 -5.98 3.78
C VAL A 181 7.26 -6.78 4.50
N ILE A 182 7.26 -8.09 4.29
CA ILE A 182 6.38 -9.03 4.98
C ILE A 182 7.27 -9.94 5.82
N ASP A 183 7.12 -9.86 7.15
CA ASP A 183 7.91 -10.63 8.10
C ASP A 183 7.02 -11.35 9.12
N CYS A 184 6.92 -12.68 9.01
CA CYS A 184 6.14 -13.49 9.95
C CYS A 184 6.91 -13.88 11.22
N SER A 185 8.20 -13.55 11.32
CA SER A 185 9.01 -13.88 12.50
C SER A 185 8.62 -13.05 13.72
N THR A 186 8.08 -11.86 13.51
CA THR A 186 7.61 -10.94 14.55
C THR A 186 6.13 -11.12 14.90
N GLY A 187 5.34 -11.75 14.02
CA GLY A 187 3.88 -11.90 14.13
C GLY A 187 3.38 -13.14 14.89
N VAL A 188 4.25 -14.12 15.18
CA VAL A 188 3.86 -15.30 15.99
C VAL A 188 4.01 -15.00 17.48
N GLN A 189 3.10 -14.20 18.03
CA GLN A 189 2.82 -14.20 19.47
C GLN A 189 1.31 -14.24 19.69
N LYS A 190 0.76 -15.46 19.75
CA LYS A 190 -0.35 -15.81 20.67
C LYS A 190 -0.41 -17.33 20.94
N SER A 191 0.15 -17.67 22.10
CA SER A 191 -0.20 -18.75 23.05
C SER A 191 -0.71 -20.09 22.51
N SER A 192 0.20 -21.07 22.42
CA SER A 192 -0.16 -22.46 22.67
C SER A 192 0.37 -22.84 24.05
N TRP A 193 -0.52 -22.93 25.04
CA TRP A 193 -0.26 -23.75 26.23
C TRP A 193 -0.29 -25.22 25.82
N GLY A 194 0.79 -25.67 25.18
CA GLY A 194 0.92 -26.99 24.60
C GLY A 194 2.33 -27.55 24.79
N VAL A 195 2.58 -28.04 26.00
CA VAL A 195 3.56 -29.07 26.37
C VAL A 195 4.94 -28.96 25.69
N LEU A 196 5.92 -28.36 26.40
CA LEU A 196 7.33 -28.69 26.19
C LEU A 196 7.53 -30.19 26.46
N LYS A 197 7.70 -30.99 25.41
CA LYS A 197 8.39 -32.27 25.50
C LYS A 197 9.78 -32.08 24.93
N LEU A 198 10.75 -31.84 25.82
CA LEU A 198 12.16 -31.97 25.49
C LEU A 198 12.40 -33.41 25.02
N ILE A 199 12.82 -33.59 23.78
CA ILE A 199 13.53 -34.78 23.34
C ILE A 199 14.92 -34.31 22.89
N TYR A 200 15.90 -34.51 23.76
CA TYR A 200 17.31 -34.48 23.37
C TYR A 200 17.65 -35.79 22.68
N ARG A 201 18.29 -35.71 21.52
CA ARG A 201 19.31 -36.68 21.08
C ARG A 201 20.57 -35.91 20.78
#